data_AF-A0A1Q7DK62-F1
#
_entry.id   AF-A0A1Q7DK62-F1
#
_cell.length_a   1.000
_cell.length_b   1.000
_cell.length_c   1.000
_cell.angle_alpha   90.00
_cell.angle_beta   90.00
_cell.angle_gamma   90.00
#
_symmetry.space_group_name_H-M   'P 1'
#
loop_
_entity.id
_entity.type
_entity.pdbx_description
1 polymer ?
#
loop_
_entity_poly.entity_id
_entity_poly.type
_entity_poly.pdbx_seq_one_letter_code
_entity_poly.pdbx_strand_id
1 'polypeptide(L)' 'MGLAVAARGGTPSPESTVVVQPGDTLWSIAAEHYPADDVRVRVDDIEQANGLPGPVIQVGQRLRLPG' A
#
# COMPACT_ATOMS: atom_id res chain seq x y z
N MET A 1 -20.43 -34.61 -15.25
CA MET A 1 -18.98 -34.47 -15.04
C MET A 1 -18.71 -33.02 -14.71
N GLY A 2 -18.61 -32.71 -13.42
CA GLY A 2 -18.37 -31.36 -12.93
C GLY A 2 -16.93 -31.23 -12.46
N LEU A 3 -16.34 -30.07 -12.67
CA LEU A 3 -15.24 -29.54 -11.86
C LEU A 3 -15.52 -28.05 -11.69
N ALA A 4 -15.81 -27.68 -10.45
CA ALA A 4 -16.09 -26.32 -10.03
C ALA A 4 -14.87 -25.42 -10.28
N VAL A 5 -15.14 -24.21 -10.76
CA VAL A 5 -14.15 -23.14 -10.72
C VAL A 5 -13.95 -22.82 -9.24
N ALA A 6 -12.82 -23.23 -8.68
CA ALA A 6 -12.39 -22.70 -7.40
C ALA A 6 -11.94 -21.26 -7.66
N ALA A 7 -12.89 -20.33 -7.64
CA ALA A 7 -12.57 -18.93 -7.41
C ALA A 7 -11.89 -18.89 -6.04
N ARG A 8 -10.55 -18.82 -6.04
CA ARG A 8 -9.81 -18.44 -4.86
C ARG A 8 -10.26 -17.03 -4.55
N GLY A 9 -11.29 -16.91 -3.72
CA GLY A 9 -11.65 -15.67 -3.05
C GLY A 9 -10.49 -15.30 -2.16
N GLY A 10 -9.47 -14.64 -2.73
CA GLY A 10 -8.72 -13.67 -1.96
C GLY A 10 -9.76 -12.64 -1.58
N THR A 11 -10.16 -12.62 -0.31
CA THR A 11 -10.84 -11.44 0.24
C THR A 11 -10.00 -10.25 -0.20
N PRO A 12 -10.53 -9.29 -0.98
CA PRO A 12 -9.75 -8.12 -1.34
C PRO A 12 -9.28 -7.52 -0.02
N SER A 13 -7.97 -7.61 0.25
CA SER A 13 -7.38 -6.88 1.36
C SER A 13 -7.85 -5.44 1.17
N PRO A 14 -8.41 -4.78 2.19
CA PRO A 14 -8.94 -3.45 2.03
C PRO A 14 -7.80 -2.52 1.61
N GLU A 15 -7.68 -2.29 0.31
CA GLU A 15 -6.70 -1.38 -0.28
C GLU A 15 -7.05 0.01 0.22
N SER A 16 -6.28 0.47 1.20
CA SER A 16 -6.48 1.79 1.77
C SER A 16 -5.82 2.80 0.85
N THR A 17 -6.40 3.99 0.72
CA THR A 17 -5.78 5.07 -0.05
C THR A 17 -5.59 6.27 0.87
N VAL A 18 -4.38 6.82 0.88
CA VAL A 18 -4.04 8.03 1.62
C VAL A 18 -3.69 9.16 0.66
N VAL A 19 -4.03 10.39 1.04
CA VAL A 19 -3.58 11.60 0.32
C VAL A 19 -2.41 12.15 1.10
N VAL A 20 -1.26 12.29 0.43
CA VAL A 20 -0.03 12.82 1.02
C VAL A 20 -0.26 14.26 1.47
N GLN A 21 0.01 14.54 2.74
CA GLN A 21 -0.10 15.86 3.34
C GLN A 21 1.27 16.57 3.41
N PRO A 22 1.28 17.90 3.61
CA PRO A 22 2.52 18.63 3.83
C PRO A 22 3.29 18.07 5.04
N GLY A 23 4.53 17.64 4.81
CA GLY A 23 5.39 17.06 5.85
C GLY A 23 5.36 15.53 5.92
N ASP A 24 4.46 14.88 5.18
CA ASP A 24 4.45 13.42 5.09
C ASP A 24 5.68 12.92 4.34
N THR A 25 6.16 11.77 4.79
CA THR A 25 7.14 10.97 4.06
C THR A 25 6.57 9.57 3.88
N LEU A 26 7.07 8.85 2.86
CA LEU A 26 6.69 7.45 2.64
C LEU A 26 6.90 6.61 3.91
N TRP A 27 7.96 6.92 4.66
CA TRP A 27 8.26 6.30 5.94
C TRP A 27 7.25 6.64 7.03
N SER A 28 6.87 7.92 7.17
CA SER A 28 5.86 8.36 8.15
C SER A 28 4.52 7.69 7.88
N ILE A 29 4.09 7.69 6.61
CA ILE A 29 2.85 7.05 6.17
C ILE A 29 2.89 5.55 6.46
N ALA A 30 3.97 4.86 6.09
CA ALA A 30 4.10 3.44 6.35
C ALA A 30 4.11 3.13 7.86
N ALA A 31 4.82 3.91 8.67
CA ALA A 31 4.86 3.71 10.13
C ALA A 31 3.50 3.96 10.81
N GLU A 32 2.73 4.93 10.31
CA GLU A 32 1.40 5.25 10.83
C GLU A 32 0.38 4.16 10.48
N HIS A 33 0.40 3.65 9.25
CA HIS A 33 -0.58 2.69 8.75
C HIS A 33 -0.22 1.23 9.05
N TYR A 34 1.06 0.91 9.23
CA TYR A 34 1.54 -0.44 9.53
C TYR A 34 2.41 -0.46 10.79
N PRO A 35 1.87 -0.09 11.97
CA PRO A 35 2.64 0.01 13.21
C PRO A 35 3.14 -1.34 13.73
N ALA A 36 2.60 -2.45 13.23
CA ALA A 36 2.95 -3.82 13.63
C ALA A 36 3.92 -4.52 12.65
N ASP A 37 4.20 -3.90 11.50
CA ASP A 37 5.03 -4.47 10.45
C ASP A 37 6.39 -3.75 10.35
N ASP A 38 7.32 -4.37 9.62
CA ASP A 38 8.57 -3.71 9.25
C ASP A 38 8.29 -2.55 8.29
N VAL A 39 8.41 -1.32 8.79
CA VAL A 39 8.18 -0.08 8.02
C VAL A 39 8.95 -0.07 6.70
N ARG A 40 10.18 -0.59 6.71
CA ARG A 40 11.02 -0.64 5.50
C ARG A 40 10.42 -1.53 4.40
N VAL A 41 9.81 -2.64 4.77
CA VAL A 41 9.13 -3.54 3.82
C VAL A 41 7.89 -2.86 3.28
N ARG A 42 7.10 -2.22 4.16
CA ARG A 42 5.87 -1.52 3.77
C ARG A 42 6.12 -0.30 2.89
N VAL A 43 7.24 0.40 3.07
CA VAL A 43 7.68 1.46 2.15
C VAL A 43 7.88 0.89 0.74
N ASP A 44 8.60 -0.22 0.59
CA ASP A 44 8.81 -0.90 -0.70
C ASP A 44 7.48 -1.36 -1.32
N ASP A 45 6.60 -1.95 -0.51
CA ASP A 45 5.27 -2.37 -0.98
C ASP A 45 4.43 -1.19 -1.49
N ILE A 46 4.45 -0.05 -0.79
CA ILE A 46 3.75 1.16 -1.24
C ILE A 46 4.39 1.70 -2.52
N GLU A 47 5.72 1.71 -2.63
CA GLU A 47 6.41 2.12 -3.86
C GLU A 47 5.98 1.26 -5.04
N GLN A 48 5.98 -0.05 -4.88
CA GLN A 48 5.60 -1.03 -5.90
C GLN A 48 4.12 -0.93 -6.27
N ALA A 49 3.22 -0.81 -5.28
CA ALA A 49 1.78 -0.68 -5.49
C ALA A 49 1.39 0.62 -6.21
N ASN A 50 2.21 1.66 -6.09
CA ASN A 50 1.99 2.97 -6.74
C ASN A 50 2.86 3.20 -7.97
N GLY A 51 3.77 2.28 -8.30
CA GLY A 51 4.70 2.43 -9.42
C GLY A 51 5.65 3.62 -9.24
N LEU A 52 6.07 3.88 -8.01
CA LEU A 52 6.97 4.99 -7.70
C LEU A 52 8.40 4.63 -8.11
N PRO A 53 9.15 5.54 -8.73
CA PRO A 53 10.55 5.32 -9.10
C PRO A 53 11.52 5.39 -7.91
N GLY A 54 11.00 5.65 -6.70
CA GLY A 54 11.74 5.80 -5.46
C GLY A 54 10.90 6.50 -4.38
N PRO A 55 11.49 6.86 -3.23
CA PRO A 55 10.74 7.28 -2.04
C PRO A 55 10.21 8.73 -2.11
N VAL A 56 10.33 9.37 -3.28
CA VAL A 56 9.89 10.75 -3.49
C VAL A 56 8.39 10.76 -3.74
N ILE A 57 7.67 11.47 -2.87
CA ILE A 57 6.22 11.68 -2.96
C ILE A 57 5.90 13.17 -2.98
N GLN A 58 4.76 13.52 -3.57
CA GLN A 58 4.30 14.90 -3.69
C GLN A 58 3.07 15.13 -2.82
N VAL A 59 2.97 16.31 -2.21
CA VAL A 59 1.77 16.71 -1.48
C VAL A 59 0.56 16.69 -2.41
N GLY A 60 -0.56 16.13 -1.94
CA GLY A 60 -1.78 15.92 -2.71
C GLY A 60 -1.78 14.65 -3.56
N GLN A 61 -0.65 13.93 -3.64
CA GLN A 61 -0.58 12.63 -4.31
C GLN A 61 -1.43 11.60 -3.57
N ARG A 62 -2.14 10.76 -4.33
CA ARG A 62 -2.86 9.60 -3.77
C ARG A 62 -1.94 8.40 -3.78
N LEU A 63 -1.75 7.78 -2.62
CA LEU A 63 -0.98 6.56 -2.45
C LEU A 63 -1.90 5.41 -2.05
N ARG A 64 -1.82 4.32 -2.81
CA ARG A 64 -2.41 3.02 -2.49
C ARG A 64 -1.56 2.33 -1.43
N LEU A 65 -2.20 1.87 -0.38
CA LEU A 65 -1.62 1.18 0.75
C LEU A 65 -2.02 -0.30 0.66
N PRO A 66 -1.09 -1.20 0.29
CA PRO A 66 -1.38 -2.63 0.21
C PRO A 66 -1.49 -3.26 1.60
N GLY A 67 -2.62 -3.93 1.88
CA GLY A 67 -2.86 -4.63 3.14
C GLY A 67 -1.99 -5.86 3.34
#